data_AF-A0A0K8TTW9-F1
#
_entry.id   AF-A0A0K8TTW9-F1
#
_cell.length_a   1.000
_cell.length_b   1.000
_cell.length_c   1.000
_cell.angle_alpha   90.00
_cell.angle_beta   90.00
_cell.angle_gamma   90.00
#
_symmetry.space_group_name_H-M   'P 1'
#
loop_
_entity.id
_entity.type
_entity.pdbx_description
1 polymer ?
#
loop_
_entity_poly.entity_id
_entity_poly.type
_entity_poly.pdbx_seq_one_letter_code
_entity_poly.pdbx_strand_id
1 'polypeptide(L)' 'FLTACQLSTAASYARREQKYPDLKSSDQNSRLTKRCLSSGETCWLSTSCCSKSCTNNVCF' A
#
# COMPACT_ATOMS: atom_id res chain seq x y z
N PHE A 1 -44.56 24.49 -0.15
CA PHE A 1 -43.97 23.16 -0.37
C PHE A 1 -43.22 23.21 -1.70
N LEU A 2 -41.88 23.16 -1.68
CA LEU A 2 -41.04 23.27 -2.88
C LEU A 2 -40.30 21.95 -3.11
N THR A 3 -40.63 21.26 -4.21
CA THR A 3 -39.87 20.12 -4.74
C THR A 3 -38.73 20.67 -5.59
N ALA A 4 -37.50 20.57 -5.10
CA ALA A 4 -36.30 20.97 -5.84
C ALA A 4 -35.63 19.74 -6.48
N CYS A 5 -35.33 19.90 -7.77
CA CYS A 5 -34.83 18.89 -8.71
C CYS A 5 -33.58 18.15 -8.22
N GLN A 6 -33.59 16.84 -8.49
CA GLN A 6 -32.45 15.95 -8.43
C GLN A 6 -31.24 16.58 -9.15
N LEU A 7 -30.12 16.76 -8.46
CA LEU A 7 -28.85 17.10 -9.08
C LEU A 7 -28.28 15.85 -9.77
N SER A 8 -28.58 15.70 -11.05
CA SER A 8 -27.80 14.88 -11.96
C SER A 8 -26.91 15.81 -12.80
N THR A 9 -25.66 16.01 -12.38
CA THR A 9 -24.56 16.49 -13.25
C THR A 9 -23.22 16.08 -12.65
N ALA A 10 -22.84 14.81 -12.81
CA ALA A 10 -21.42 14.44 -12.75
C ALA A 10 -20.85 14.64 -14.16
N ALA A 11 -20.56 15.89 -14.51
CA ALA A 11 -19.86 16.22 -15.76
C ALA A 11 -18.42 16.64 -15.45
N SER A 12 -17.55 16.26 -16.38
CA SER A 12 -16.08 16.39 -16.38
C SER A 12 -15.41 15.45 -15.38
N TYR A 13 -14.56 14.51 -15.76
CA TYR A 13 -13.51 14.57 -16.77
C TYR A 13 -13.04 13.15 -17.08
N ALA A 14 -12.57 12.94 -18.30
CA ALA A 14 -11.94 11.70 -18.72
C ALA A 14 -10.65 11.39 -17.93
N ARG A 15 -10.38 10.09 -17.76
CA ARG A 15 -9.10 9.40 -17.48
C ARG A 15 -8.80 8.95 -16.04
N ARG A 16 -8.73 7.62 -15.93
CA ARG A 16 -7.80 6.76 -15.14
C ARG A 16 -8.05 6.60 -13.64
N GLU A 17 -8.35 5.33 -13.32
CA GLU A 17 -7.73 4.52 -12.25
C GLU A 17 -7.74 4.99 -10.80
N GLN A 18 -8.51 4.28 -9.96
CA GLN A 18 -7.95 3.69 -8.72
C GLN A 18 -8.88 2.56 -8.24
N LYS A 19 -8.63 1.35 -8.74
CA LYS A 19 -9.26 0.09 -8.27
C LYS A 19 -8.36 -0.63 -7.28
N TYR A 20 -7.73 0.11 -6.38
CA TYR A 20 -7.08 -0.45 -5.20
C TYR A 20 -7.26 0.56 -4.06
N PRO A 21 -7.66 0.13 -2.85
CA PRO A 21 -7.71 1.02 -1.72
C PRO A 21 -6.29 1.54 -1.46
N ASP A 22 -6.07 2.83 -1.66
CA ASP A 22 -4.90 3.54 -1.18
C ASP A 22 -4.85 3.45 0.34
N LEU A 23 -4.23 2.39 0.85
CA LEU A 23 -3.78 2.31 2.22
C LEU A 23 -2.57 3.23 2.39
N LYS A 24 -2.78 4.53 2.19
CA LYS A 24 -1.86 5.56 2.67
C LYS A 24 -2.05 5.68 4.19
N SER A 25 -1.53 4.70 4.93
CA SER A 25 -1.23 4.92 6.34
C SER A 25 0.22 5.34 6.43
N SER A 26 0.40 6.66 6.51
CA SER A 26 1.56 7.28 7.11
C SER A 26 1.66 6.82 8.57
N ASP A 27 2.11 5.60 8.78
CA ASP A 27 2.52 5.11 10.08
C ASP A 27 4.05 5.21 10.15
N GLN A 28 4.53 6.43 10.39
CA GLN A 28 5.89 6.66 10.87
C GLN A 28 5.98 6.47 12.40
N ASN A 29 4.98 5.86 13.05
CA ASN A 29 4.89 5.78 14.51
C ASN A 29 4.47 4.41 15.11
N SER A 30 4.43 3.29 14.37
CA SER A 30 4.48 1.95 14.98
C SER A 30 5.92 1.50 15.12
N ARG A 31 6.53 1.86 16.24
CA ARG A 31 7.91 1.54 16.59
C ARG A 31 8.12 0.06 17.00
N LEU A 32 7.23 -0.89 16.68
CA LEU A 32 7.30 -2.25 17.25
C LEU A 32 7.10 -3.44 16.32
N THR A 33 6.72 -3.27 15.06
CA THR A 33 6.77 -4.36 14.08
C THR A 33 7.93 -4.10 13.14
N LYS A 34 9.11 -4.70 13.41
CA LYS A 34 10.17 -4.79 12.40
C LYS A 34 9.50 -5.35 11.15
N ARG A 35 9.35 -4.52 10.11
CA ARG A 35 8.87 -4.98 8.82
C ARG A 35 9.88 -6.00 8.32
N CYS A 36 9.37 -7.10 7.78
CA CYS A 36 10.23 -8.05 7.10
C CYS A 36 10.86 -7.37 5.88
N LEU A 37 12.06 -7.83 5.53
CA LEU A 37 12.83 -7.36 4.39
C LEU A 37 12.20 -7.89 3.09
N SER A 38 12.08 -7.01 2.11
CA SER A 38 11.60 -7.30 0.77
C SER A 38 12.66 -8.02 -0.06
N SER A 39 12.26 -8.69 -1.13
CA SER A 39 13.21 -9.34 -2.05
C SER A 39 14.22 -8.33 -2.60
N GLY A 40 15.50 -8.70 -2.64
CA GLY A 40 16.61 -7.82 -3.03
C GLY A 40 17.24 -7.02 -1.88
N GLU A 41 16.61 -6.97 -0.71
CA GLU A 41 17.19 -6.31 0.45
C GLU A 41 18.24 -7.18 1.16
N THR A 42 19.20 -6.51 1.80
CA THR A 42 20.28 -7.17 2.52
C THR A 42 19.76 -7.82 3.80
N CYS A 43 20.01 -9.12 3.97
CA CYS A 43 19.56 -9.90 5.10
C CYS A 43 20.69 -10.58 5.89
N TRP A 44 20.40 -10.82 7.17
CA TRP A 44 21.29 -11.54 8.09
C TRP A 44 20.72 -12.89 8.52
N LEU A 45 19.39 -12.98 8.61
CA LEU A 45 18.66 -14.19 8.96
C LEU A 45 17.55 -14.39 7.95
N SER A 46 17.26 -15.63 7.60
CA SER A 46 16.15 -15.97 6.71
C SER A 46 14.82 -15.43 7.22
N THR A 47 14.58 -15.47 8.53
CA THR A 47 13.37 -14.91 9.17
C THR A 47 13.24 -13.40 9.11
N SER A 48 14.31 -12.69 8.73
CA SER A 48 14.24 -11.25 8.48
C SER A 48 13.55 -10.96 7.15
N CYS A 49 13.65 -11.86 6.16
CA CYS A 49 13.01 -11.72 4.86
C CYS A 49 11.53 -12.09 4.93
N CYS A 50 10.67 -11.40 4.17
CA CYS A 50 9.25 -11.73 4.09
C CYS A 50 9.01 -13.12 3.48
N SER A 51 9.86 -13.52 2.53
CA SER A 51 9.88 -14.85 1.93
C SER A 51 10.47 -15.93 2.84
N LYS A 52 11.03 -15.53 3.99
CA LYS A 52 11.79 -16.39 4.90
C LYS A 52 12.99 -17.08 4.24
N SER A 53 13.57 -16.45 3.21
CA SER A 53 14.71 -16.97 2.46
C SER A 53 15.79 -15.90 2.33
N CYS A 54 16.99 -16.18 2.85
CA CYS A 54 18.16 -15.29 2.79
C CYS A 54 19.33 -16.05 2.18
N THR A 55 19.75 -15.65 0.97
CA THR A 55 20.82 -16.31 0.21
C THR A 55 21.82 -15.27 -0.25
N ASN A 56 23.13 -15.48 -0.08
CA ASN A 56 24.16 -14.47 -0.37
C ASN A 56 23.88 -13.10 0.29
N ASN A 57 23.34 -13.11 1.51
CA ASN A 57 22.92 -11.90 2.22
C ASN A 57 21.84 -11.09 1.50
N VAL A 58 21.06 -11.70 0.61
CA VAL A 58 19.94 -11.06 -0.11
C VAL A 58 18.66 -11.87 0.08
N CYS A 59 17.55 -11.17 0.32
CA CYS A 59 16.23 -11.79 0.38
C CYS A 59 15.71 -12.18 -1.01
N PHE A 60 15.08 -13.35 -1.12
CA PHE A 60 14.46 -13.85 -2.35
C PHE A 60 12.99 -14.12 -2.15
#